data_AF-A0A967LKP7-F1
#
_entry.id   AF-A0A967LKP7-F1
#
_cell.length_a   1.000
_cell.length_b   1.000
_cell.length_c   1.000
_cell.angle_alpha   90.00
_cell.angle_beta   90.00
_cell.angle_gamma   90.00
#
_symmetry.space_group_name_H-M   'P 1'
#
loop_
_entity.id
_entity.type
_entity.pdbx_description
1 polymer ?
#
loop_
_entity_poly.entity_id
_entity_poly.type
_entity_poly.pdbx_seq_one_letter_code
_entity_poly.pdbx_strand_id
1 'polypeptide(L)'
;MPAVPESLDDLVDLLDLERIDADLFRGRQPETVLQRVFGGQVAGQALVAATRTVPPERAAHSLHAYFLLPGDPTVPIVYDVDHLRD
;
A
#
# COMPACT_ATOMS: atom_id res chain seq x y z
N MET A 1 7.69 3.74 -16.52
CA MET A 1 8.12 2.88 -15.39
C MET A 1 7.76 1.45 -15.76
N PRO A 2 8.43 0.39 -15.28
CA PRO A 2 8.18 -0.96 -15.80
C PRO A 2 6.72 -1.38 -15.54
N ALA A 3 6.24 -2.25 -16.42
CA ALA A 3 4.90 -2.80 -16.34
C ALA A 3 4.89 -3.96 -15.31
N VAL A 4 4.22 -3.81 -14.17
CA VAL A 4 4.30 -4.72 -12.99
C VAL A 4 5.75 -4.82 -12.44
N PRO A 5 5.96 -5.00 -11.12
CA PRO A 5 7.32 -5.23 -10.61
C PRO A 5 7.98 -6.45 -11.29
N GLU A 6 9.09 -6.23 -12.00
CA GLU A 6 9.86 -7.30 -12.67
C GLU A 6 10.96 -7.87 -11.76
N SER A 7 11.28 -7.15 -10.69
CA SER A 7 12.26 -7.52 -9.67
C SER A 7 11.73 -7.33 -8.25
N LEU A 8 12.47 -7.87 -7.27
CA LEU A 8 12.20 -7.61 -5.86
C LEU A 8 12.39 -6.13 -5.50
N ASP A 9 13.41 -5.48 -6.08
CA ASP A 9 13.71 -4.07 -5.83
C ASP A 9 12.55 -3.18 -6.32
N ASP A 10 12.00 -3.45 -7.50
CA ASP A 10 10.81 -2.73 -8.01
C ASP A 10 9.59 -2.90 -7.08
N LEU A 11 9.42 -4.09 -6.49
CA LEU A 11 8.34 -4.36 -5.56
C LEU A 11 8.55 -3.61 -4.23
N VAL A 12 9.78 -3.60 -3.71
CA VAL A 12 10.12 -2.85 -2.50
C VAL A 12 9.92 -1.34 -2.73
N ASP A 13 10.33 -0.83 -3.88
CA ASP A 13 10.12 0.57 -4.28
C ASP A 13 8.64 0.93 -4.44
N LEU A 14 7.82 0.00 -4.93
CA LEU A 14 6.36 0.18 -5.03
C LEU A 14 5.68 0.22 -3.65
N LEU A 15 6.23 -0.51 -2.68
CA LEU A 15 5.77 -0.52 -1.29
C LEU A 15 6.27 0.70 -0.50
N ASP A 16 7.27 1.43 -1.01
CA ASP A 16 7.74 2.68 -0.41
C ASP A 16 6.79 3.85 -0.71
N LEU A 17 5.83 4.03 0.20
CA LEU A 17 4.77 5.04 0.07
C LEU A 17 5.30 6.47 0.29
N GLU A 18 4.74 7.41 -0.46
CA GLU A 18 4.87 8.84 -0.17
C GLU A 18 4.05 9.15 1.10
N ARG A 19 4.65 9.81 2.10
CA ARG A 19 3.91 10.36 3.24
C ARG A 19 3.39 11.75 2.89
N ILE A 20 2.06 11.94 2.90
CA ILE A 20 1.41 13.23 2.66
C ILE A 20 1.25 14.00 3.99
N ASP A 21 0.85 13.30 5.06
CA ASP A 21 0.66 13.84 6.42
C ASP A 21 0.97 12.75 7.47
N ALA A 22 0.79 13.02 8.76
CA ALA A 22 1.12 12.12 9.87
C ALA A 22 0.57 10.69 9.67
N ASP A 23 -0.71 10.60 9.32
CA ASP A 23 -1.44 9.34 9.14
C ASP A 23 -1.98 9.15 7.71
N LEU A 24 -1.49 9.96 6.76
CA LEU A 24 -1.95 9.96 5.37
C LEU A 24 -0.80 9.65 4.41
N PHE A 25 -0.98 8.62 3.59
CA PHE A 25 0.04 8.11 2.67
C PHE A 25 -0.50 7.93 1.26
N ARG A 26 0.38 7.98 0.25
CA ARG A 26 0.05 7.72 -1.15
C ARG A 26 0.90 6.59 -1.72
N GLY A 27 0.22 5.55 -2.20
CA GLY A 27 0.81 4.49 -3.00
C GLY A 27 0.76 4.81 -4.49
N ARG A 28 1.90 4.62 -5.15
CA ARG A 28 2.01 4.64 -6.61
C ARG A 28 1.41 3.37 -7.20
N GLN A 29 1.07 3.41 -8.49
CA GLN A 29 0.64 2.24 -9.27
C GLN A 29 1.76 1.83 -10.22
N PRO A 30 2.01 0.52 -10.41
CA PRO A 30 2.84 0.07 -11.53
C PRO A 30 2.07 0.27 -12.84
N GLU A 31 2.77 0.47 -13.94
CA GLU A 31 2.15 0.38 -15.26
C GLU A 31 1.63 -1.07 -15.42
N THR A 32 0.42 -1.27 -15.92
CA THR A 32 -0.12 -2.63 -16.04
C THR A 32 -1.19 -2.72 -17.12
N VAL A 33 -1.26 -3.88 -17.75
CA VAL A 33 -2.36 -4.24 -18.68
C VAL A 33 -3.59 -4.76 -17.92
N LEU A 34 -3.46 -5.01 -16.62
CA LEU A 34 -4.57 -5.45 -15.79
C LEU A 34 -5.61 -4.35 -15.68
N GLN A 35 -6.88 -4.71 -15.81
CA GLN A 35 -7.99 -3.75 -15.70
C GLN A 35 -8.27 -3.29 -14.27
N ARG A 36 -7.64 -3.94 -13.27
CA ARG A 36 -7.91 -3.72 -11.85
C ARG A 36 -6.60 -3.82 -11.08
N VAL A 37 -6.49 -3.04 -10.00
CA VAL A 37 -5.35 -3.12 -9.07
C VAL A 37 -5.27 -4.52 -8.45
N PHE A 38 -4.05 -5.04 -8.33
CA PHE A 38 -3.80 -6.32 -7.68
C PHE A 38 -4.04 -6.23 -6.17
N GLY A 39 -4.86 -7.13 -5.61
CA GLY A 39 -5.22 -7.09 -4.19
C GLY A 39 -4.03 -7.18 -3.23
N GLY A 40 -3.00 -7.95 -3.59
CA GLY A 40 -1.77 -8.05 -2.79
C GLY A 40 -1.00 -6.73 -2.71
N GLN A 41 -1.01 -5.93 -3.78
CA GLN A 41 -0.43 -4.58 -3.75
C GLN A 41 -1.19 -3.69 -2.76
N VAL A 42 -2.52 -3.66 -2.85
CA VAL A 42 -3.35 -2.84 -1.96
C VAL A 42 -3.13 -3.22 -0.50
N ALA A 43 -3.14 -4.52 -0.19
CA ALA A 43 -2.93 -5.03 1.17
C ALA A 43 -1.50 -4.77 1.68
N GLY A 44 -0.49 -4.94 0.83
CA GLY A 44 0.91 -4.68 1.19
C GLY A 44 1.17 -3.20 1.47
N GLN A 45 0.69 -2.32 0.59
CA GLN A 45 0.78 -0.87 0.79
C GLN A 45 -0.01 -0.43 2.04
N ALA A 46 -1.22 -0.94 2.25
CA ALA A 46 -1.99 -0.64 3.48
C ALA A 46 -1.24 -1.06 4.75
N LEU A 47 -0.59 -2.23 4.74
CA LEU A 47 0.19 -2.71 5.87
C LEU A 47 1.42 -1.82 6.12
N VAL A 48 2.11 -1.37 5.07
CA VAL A 48 3.25 -0.44 5.19
C VAL A 48 2.81 0.92 5.77
N ALA A 49 1.66 1.44 5.33
CA ALA A 49 1.11 2.67 5.90
C ALA A 49 0.87 2.51 7.41
N ALA A 50 0.19 1.44 7.83
CA ALA A 50 -0.12 1.16 9.22
C ALA A 50 1.14 0.93 10.09
N THR A 51 2.16 0.22 9.59
CA THR A 51 3.38 -0.02 10.38
C THR A 51 4.24 1.23 10.54
N ARG A 52 4.10 2.23 9.67
CA ARG A 52 4.80 3.52 9.76
C ARG A 52 4.21 4.49 10.79
N THR A 53 3.06 4.17 11.38
CA THR A 53 2.40 4.99 12.40
C THR A 53 2.55 4.42 13.82
N VAL A 54 3.19 3.25 13.98
CA VAL A 54 3.43 2.62 15.28
C VAL A 54 4.92 2.61 15.64
N PRO A 55 5.29 2.43 16.94
CA PRO A 55 6.67 2.25 17.35
C PRO A 55 7.36 1.07 16.61
N PRO A 56 8.66 1.17 16.31
CA PRO A 56 9.37 0.19 15.49
C PRO A 56 9.47 -1.20 16.13
N GLU A 57 9.24 -1.32 17.43
CA GLU A 57 9.20 -2.60 18.15
C GLU A 57 7.89 -3.37 17.91
N ARG A 58 6.85 -2.73 17.37
CA ARG A 58 5.54 -3.34 17.10
C ARG A 58 5.53 -3.97 15.69
N ALA A 59 5.79 -5.28 15.64
CA ALA A 59 5.66 -6.05 14.40
C ALA A 59 4.19 -6.45 14.15
N ALA A 60 3.76 -6.35 12.89
CA ALA A 60 2.44 -6.85 12.49
C ALA A 60 2.37 -8.37 12.65
N HIS A 61 1.34 -8.86 13.35
CA HIS A 61 1.10 -10.29 13.57
C HIS A 61 -0.13 -10.83 12.84
N SER A 62 -1.04 -9.95 12.42
CA SER A 62 -2.24 -10.30 11.66
C SER A 62 -2.72 -9.10 10.84
N LEU A 63 -3.34 -9.37 9.70
CA LEU A 63 -3.99 -8.38 8.85
C LEU A 63 -5.35 -8.94 8.42
N HIS A 64 -6.40 -8.13 8.56
CA HIS A 64 -7.72 -8.42 8.03
C HIS A 64 -8.07 -7.34 7.02
N ALA A 65 -8.48 -7.73 5.82
CA ALA A 65 -8.80 -6.81 4.75
C ALA A 65 -10.05 -7.27 4.01
N TYR A 66 -10.86 -6.29 3.61
CA TYR A 66 -12.02 -6.49 2.74
C TYR A 66 -11.84 -5.65 1.48
N PHE A 67 -11.94 -6.28 0.30
CA PHE A 67 -11.87 -5.59 -0.98
C PHE A 67 -13.29 -5.24 -1.43
N LEU A 68 -13.68 -3.99 -1.24
CA LEU A 68 -15.06 -3.55 -1.47
C LEU A 68 -15.33 -3.22 -2.95
N LEU A 69 -14.37 -2.58 -3.61
CA LEU A 69 -14.48 -2.12 -4.99
C LEU A 69 -13.23 -2.49 -5.80
N PRO A 70 -13.36 -2.69 -7.12
CA PRO A 70 -12.20 -2.82 -7.98
C PRO A 70 -11.43 -1.49 -8.03
N GLY A 71 -10.12 -1.54 -7.75
CA GLY A 71 -9.25 -0.36 -7.88
C GLY A 71 -8.95 -0.05 -9.35
N ASP A 72 -8.92 1.24 -9.69
CA ASP A 72 -8.44 1.76 -10.97
C ASP A 72 -6.91 1.83 -10.96
N PRO A 73 -6.19 1.09 -11.83
CA PRO A 73 -4.73 1.07 -11.85
C PRO A 73 -4.09 2.34 -12.44
N THR A 74 -4.89 3.26 -12.99
CA THR A 74 -4.38 4.49 -13.61
C THR A 74 -4.25 5.66 -12.62
N VAL A 75 -4.76 5.50 -11.40
CA VAL A 75 -4.75 6.53 -10.36
C VAL A 75 -4.08 6.02 -9.07
N PRO A 76 -3.34 6.89 -8.35
CA PRO A 76 -2.72 6.50 -7.10
C PRO A 76 -3.76 6.14 -6.03
N ILE A 77 -3.36 5.34 -5.05
CA ILE A 77 -4.20 5.01 -3.89
C ILE A 77 -3.75 5.86 -2.71
N VAL A 78 -4.73 6.44 -2.01
CA VAL A 78 -4.51 7.13 -0.74
C VAL A 78 -4.85 6.18 0.40
N TYR A 79 -3.95 6.07 1.37
CA TYR A 79 -4.09 5.27 2.58
C TYR A 79 -4.20 6.22 3.77
N ASP A 80 -5.34 6.19 4.44
CA ASP A 80 -5.62 6.93 5.67
C ASP A 80 -5.57 5.93 6.84
N VAL A 81 -4.78 6.24 7.86
CA VAL A 81 -4.51 5.36 8.99
C VAL A 81 -5.21 5.88 10.24
N ASP A 82 -6.20 5.13 10.71
CA ASP A 82 -6.89 5.45 11.96
C ASP A 82 -6.29 4.67 13.15
N HIS A 83 -6.07 5.38 14.27
CA HIS A 83 -5.50 4.80 15.49
C HIS A 83 -6.61 4.29 16.39
N LEU A 84 -6.93 3.00 16.27
CA LEU A 84 -8.02 2.39 17.05
C LEU A 84 -7.67 2.23 18.54
N ARG A 85 -6.39 2.03 18.88
CA ARG A 85 -5.89 1.79 20.24
C ARG A 85 -4.37 1.87 20.33
N ASP A 86 -3.87 2.35 21.48
CA ASP A 86 -2.45 2.30 21.91
C ASP A 86 -2.13 1.30 23.02
#